data_AF-A0A920GES2-F1
#
_entry.id   AF-A0A920GES2-F1
#
_cell.length_a   1.000
_cell.length_b   1.000
_cell.length_c   1.000
_cell.angle_alpha   90.00
_cell.angle_beta   90.00
_cell.angle_gamma   90.00
#
_symmetry.space_group_name_H-M   'P 1'
#
loop_
_entity.id
_entity.type
_entity.pdbx_description
1 polymer ?
#
loop_
_entity_poly.entity_id
_entity_poly.type
_entity_poly.pdbx_seq_one_letter_code
_entity_poly.pdbx_strand_id
1 'polypeptide(L)'
;MAYSSGNHAQAVALAARLSGRKATIVMPEDAPLAKIEGTRSYGADVVLYDRYTQSREEIGAKLAKEQSAELIPPYDDERVIAGQGTAGLEITQQLNSLERELDMFFAVVAEAD
;
A
#
# COMPACT_ATOMS: atom_id res chain seq x y z
N MET A 1 8.73 5.17 1.48
CA MET A 1 7.97 5.34 2.72
C MET A 1 6.49 5.26 2.41
N ALA A 2 5.66 4.75 3.31
CA ALA A 2 4.21 4.77 3.12
C ALA A 2 3.50 4.92 4.47
N TYR A 3 2.24 5.35 4.46
CA TYR A 3 1.33 5.23 5.58
C TYR A 3 0.14 4.36 5.17
N SER A 4 -0.20 3.36 5.99
CA SER A 4 -1.35 2.48 5.77
C SER A 4 -1.57 1.60 6.99
N SER A 5 -2.83 1.29 7.28
CA SER A 5 -3.18 0.33 8.34
C SER A 5 -3.24 -1.12 7.86
N GLY A 6 -2.90 -1.43 6.59
CA GLY A 6 -3.11 -2.78 6.05
C GLY A 6 -2.40 -3.16 4.76
N ASN A 7 -3.15 -3.55 3.72
CA ASN A 7 -2.60 -4.26 2.56
C ASN A 7 -1.51 -3.44 1.84
N HIS A 8 -1.70 -2.12 1.71
CA HIS A 8 -0.70 -1.24 1.11
C HIS A 8 0.62 -1.22 1.91
N ALA A 9 0.55 -1.21 3.24
CA ALA A 9 1.73 -1.30 4.10
C ALA A 9 2.55 -2.56 3.80
N GLN A 10 1.89 -3.71 3.71
CA GLN A 10 2.54 -4.99 3.40
C GLN A 10 3.06 -5.04 1.95
N ALA A 11 2.30 -4.52 0.99
CA ALA A 11 2.70 -4.48 -0.41
C ALA A 11 3.98 -3.64 -0.61
N VAL A 12 4.03 -2.44 -0.01
CA VAL A 12 5.22 -1.57 -0.07
C VAL A 12 6.41 -2.20 0.65
N ALA A 13 6.19 -2.81 1.82
CA ALA A 13 7.25 -3.49 2.57
C ALA A 13 7.86 -4.65 1.76
N LEU A 14 7.01 -5.50 1.17
CA LEU A 14 7.45 -6.59 0.31
C LEU A 14 8.16 -6.08 -0.95
N ALA A 15 7.62 -5.08 -1.63
CA ALA A 15 8.24 -4.50 -2.83
C ALA A 15 9.62 -3.92 -2.54
N ALA A 16 9.79 -3.22 -1.41
CA ALA A 16 11.08 -2.71 -0.98
C ALA A 16 12.08 -3.84 -0.72
N ARG A 17 11.67 -4.89 0.00
CA ARG A 17 12.50 -6.08 0.23
C ARG A 17 12.95 -6.73 -1.08
N LEU A 18 12.02 -6.98 -1.99
CA LEU A 18 12.32 -7.59 -3.31
C LEU A 18 13.27 -6.72 -4.14
N SER A 19 13.23 -5.41 -3.95
CA SER A 19 14.09 -4.45 -4.64
C SER A 19 15.41 -4.15 -3.91
N GLY A 20 15.70 -4.81 -2.78
CA GLY A 20 16.88 -4.53 -1.96
C GLY A 20 16.88 -3.13 -1.33
N ARG A 21 15.71 -2.51 -1.14
CA ARG A 21 15.54 -1.17 -0.55
C ARG A 21 14.97 -1.27 0.86
N LYS A 22 15.19 -0.23 1.65
CA LYS A 22 14.53 -0.07 2.96
C LYS A 22 13.14 0.52 2.80
N ALA A 23 12.21 0.10 3.65
CA ALA A 23 10.89 0.70 3.76
C ALA A 23 10.60 1.07 5.22
N THR A 24 10.15 2.30 5.42
CA THR A 24 9.55 2.78 6.66
C THR A 24 8.05 2.92 6.44
N ILE A 25 7.25 2.33 7.33
CA ILE A 25 5.79 2.27 7.22
C ILE A 25 5.16 2.84 8.48
N VAL A 26 4.36 3.90 8.32
CA VAL A 26 3.59 4.50 9.41
C VAL A 26 2.23 3.77 9.50
N MET A 27 1.98 3.14 10.64
CA MET A 27 0.76 2.36 10.89
C MET A 27 0.11 2.83 12.20
N PRO A 28 -1.22 2.86 12.30
CA PRO A 28 -1.85 3.22 13.57
C PRO A 28 -1.65 2.08 14.58
N GLU A 29 -1.49 2.40 15.85
CA GLU A 29 -1.24 1.41 16.92
C GLU A 29 -2.39 0.42 17.13
N ASP A 30 -3.61 0.80 16.73
CA ASP A 30 -4.81 -0.03 16.77
C ASP A 30 -5.01 -0.90 15.51
N ALA A 31 -4.07 -0.87 14.55
CA ALA A 31 -4.13 -1.75 13.39
C ALA A 31 -4.12 -3.23 13.83
N PRO A 32 -4.82 -4.13 13.10
CA PRO A 32 -4.79 -5.56 13.42
C PRO A 32 -3.36 -6.09 13.55
N LEU A 33 -3.06 -6.78 14.67
CA LEU A 33 -1.69 -7.19 14.99
C LEU A 33 -1.03 -8.03 13.87
N ALA A 34 -1.81 -8.90 13.23
CA ALA A 34 -1.34 -9.67 12.07
C ALA A 34 -0.86 -8.79 10.90
N LYS A 35 -1.43 -7.60 10.72
CA LYS A 35 -1.01 -6.65 9.68
C LYS A 35 0.30 -5.96 10.05
N ILE A 36 0.46 -5.56 11.31
CA ILE A 36 1.70 -4.98 11.83
C ILE A 36 2.84 -5.98 11.70
N GLU A 37 2.65 -7.20 12.24
CA GLU A 37 3.68 -8.24 12.21
C GLU A 37 3.97 -8.74 10.79
N GLY A 38 2.96 -8.87 9.93
CA GLY A 38 3.18 -9.17 8.52
C GLY A 38 4.04 -8.11 7.83
N THR A 39 3.83 -6.83 8.13
CA THR A 39 4.64 -5.73 7.59
C THR A 39 6.09 -5.80 8.09
N ARG A 40 6.29 -6.02 9.39
CA ARG A 40 7.63 -6.22 9.99
C ARG A 40 8.34 -7.45 9.41
N SER A 41 7.61 -8.53 9.13
CA SER A 41 8.18 -9.77 8.58
C SER A 41 8.79 -9.59 7.18
N TYR A 42 8.39 -8.55 6.45
CA TYR A 42 9.01 -8.15 5.20
C TYR A 42 10.26 -7.28 5.38
N GLY A 43 10.69 -7.01 6.62
CA GLY A 43 11.89 -6.22 6.93
C GLY A 43 11.66 -4.71 6.91
N ALA A 44 10.41 -4.26 7.00
CA ALA A 44 10.09 -2.83 7.10
C ALA A 44 10.20 -2.31 8.53
N ASP A 45 10.69 -1.08 8.66
CA ASP A 45 10.67 -0.30 9.89
C ASP A 45 9.25 0.23 10.12
N VAL A 46 8.51 -0.37 11.06
CA VAL A 46 7.14 0.06 11.38
C VAL A 46 7.15 1.11 12.47
N VAL A 47 6.64 2.30 12.14
CA VAL A 47 6.42 3.41 13.07
C VAL A 47 4.94 3.43 13.46
N LEU A 48 4.64 3.24 14.73
CA LEU A 48 3.27 3.29 15.25
C LEU A 48 2.88 4.72 15.61
N TYR A 49 1.60 5.07 15.40
CA TYR A 49 1.03 6.35 15.82
C TYR A 49 -0.39 6.17 16.40
N ASP A 50 -0.80 7.09 17.27
CA ASP A 50 -2.18 7.21 17.72
C ASP A 50 -2.99 8.01 16.70
N ARG A 51 -3.94 7.34 16.03
CA ARG A 51 -4.76 7.95 14.98
C ARG A 51 -5.83 8.92 15.47
N TYR A 52 -6.11 8.96 16.77
CA TYR A 52 -7.08 9.87 17.33
C TYR A 52 -6.45 11.21 17.73
N THR A 53 -5.13 11.24 17.93
CA THR A 53 -4.41 12.43 18.39
C THR A 53 -3.29 12.89 17.46
N GLN A 54 -2.86 12.07 16.50
CA GLN A 54 -1.74 12.36 15.61
C GLN A 54 -2.11 12.17 14.12
N SER A 55 -1.47 12.92 13.23
CA SER A 55 -1.61 12.78 11.78
C SER A 55 -0.52 11.89 11.19
N ARG A 56 -0.94 10.85 10.45
CA ARG A 56 -0.01 9.99 9.68
C ARG A 56 0.66 10.76 8.55
N GLU A 57 -0.01 11.76 7.98
CA GLU A 57 0.49 12.61 6.91
C GLU A 57 1.64 13.49 7.44
N GLU A 58 1.46 14.12 8.60
CA GLU A 58 2.49 14.94 9.25
C GLU A 58 3.71 14.09 9.65
N ILE A 59 3.47 12.95 10.30
CA ILE A 59 4.53 12.00 10.70
C ILE A 59 5.27 11.49 9.45
N GLY A 60 4.53 11.07 8.43
CA GLY A 60 5.06 10.58 7.17
C GLY A 60 5.89 11.64 6.44
N ALA A 61 5.39 12.87 6.32
CA ALA A 61 6.10 13.97 5.68
C ALA A 61 7.40 14.32 6.40
N LYS A 62 7.37 14.35 7.74
CA LYS A 62 8.58 14.58 8.56
C LYS A 62 9.62 13.49 8.34
N LEU A 63 9.23 12.22 8.49
CA LEU A 63 10.16 11.10 8.34
C LEU A 63 10.68 10.97 6.91
N ALA A 64 9.84 11.23 5.90
CA ALA A 64 10.25 11.22 4.49
C ALA A 64 11.36 12.23 4.24
N LYS A 65 11.23 13.45 4.80
CA LYS A 65 12.27 14.49 4.72
C LYS A 65 13.55 14.08 5.45
N GLU A 66 13.44 13.60 6.69
CA GLU A 66 14.60 13.19 7.50
C GLU A 66 15.37 12.02 6.88
N GLN A 67 14.66 11.07 6.27
CA GLN A 67 15.25 9.87 5.67
C GLN A 67 15.59 10.03 4.19
N SER A 68 15.32 11.20 3.58
CA SER A 68 15.39 11.42 2.13
C SER A 68 14.65 10.32 1.34
N ALA A 69 13.47 9.93 1.85
CA ALA A 69 12.66 8.85 1.30
C ALA A 69 11.50 9.42 0.47
N GLU A 70 11.20 8.76 -0.64
CA GLU A 70 9.98 9.05 -1.41
C GLU A 70 8.76 8.48 -0.66
N LEU A 71 7.71 9.30 -0.55
CA LEU A 71 6.42 8.86 -0.04
C LEU A 71 5.64 8.16 -1.16
N ILE A 72 5.08 6.98 -0.85
CA ILE A 72 4.28 6.16 -1.75
C ILE A 72 2.84 6.15 -1.20
N PRO A 73 1.95 7.02 -1.73
CA PRO A 73 0.55 7.08 -1.31
C PRO A 73 -0.17 5.74 -1.55
N PRO A 74 -1.21 5.41 -0.75
CA PRO A 74 -1.98 4.18 -0.92
C PRO A 74 -2.91 4.14 -2.14
N TYR A 75 -3.31 5.30 -2.67
CA TYR A 75 -4.25 5.37 -3.80
C TYR A 75 -4.04 6.61 -4.68
N ASP A 76 -3.71 7.78 -4.12
CA ASP A 76 -3.57 9.03 -4.86
C ASP A 76 -2.17 9.19 -5.47
N ASP A 77 -1.80 8.22 -6.32
CA ASP A 77 -0.55 8.23 -7.11
C ASP A 77 -0.79 7.49 -8.43
N GLU A 78 -0.48 8.13 -9.56
CA GLU A 78 -0.72 7.59 -10.90
C GLU A 78 -0.08 6.21 -11.11
N ARG A 79 1.10 5.96 -10.52
CA ARG A 79 1.82 4.68 -10.64
C ARG A 79 1.15 3.60 -9.81
N VAL A 80 0.64 3.95 -8.63
CA VAL A 80 -0.14 3.03 -7.80
C VAL A 80 -1.44 2.65 -8.49
N ILE A 81 -2.17 3.64 -9.04
CA ILE A 81 -3.41 3.43 -9.80
C ILE A 81 -3.16 2.53 -11.03
N ALA A 82 -2.15 2.87 -11.84
CA ALA A 82 -1.78 2.08 -13.01
C ALA A 82 -1.39 0.65 -12.62
N GLY A 83 -0.66 0.48 -11.52
CA GLY A 83 -0.31 -0.82 -10.96
C GLY A 83 -1.54 -1.67 -10.61
N GLN A 84 -2.53 -1.10 -9.92
CA GLN A 84 -3.77 -1.83 -9.60
C GLN A 84 -4.56 -2.22 -10.85
N GLY A 85 -4.54 -1.37 -11.89
CA GLY A 85 -5.21 -1.62 -13.17
C GLY A 85 -4.71 -2.88 -13.89
N THR A 86 -3.52 -3.39 -13.57
CA THR A 86 -2.98 -4.63 -14.16
C THR A 86 -3.86 -5.85 -13.88
N ALA A 87 -4.53 -5.91 -12.72
CA ALA A 87 -5.48 -6.99 -12.44
C ALA A 87 -6.65 -7.02 -13.45
N GLY A 88 -7.15 -5.86 -13.87
CA GLY A 88 -8.20 -5.77 -14.90
C GLY A 88 -7.69 -6.20 -16.28
N LEU A 89 -6.43 -5.88 -16.60
CA LEU A 89 -5.77 -6.33 -17.83
C LEU A 89 -5.64 -7.87 -17.84
N GLU A 90 -5.18 -8.46 -16.74
CA GLU A 90 -5.04 -9.91 -16.59
C GLU A 90 -6.39 -10.63 -16.70
N ILE A 91 -7.44 -10.12 -16.04
CA ILE A 91 -8.80 -10.66 -16.14
C ILE A 91 -9.28 -10.66 -17.60
N THR A 92 -9.11 -9.55 -18.30
CA THR A 92 -9.53 -9.41 -19.70
C THR A 92 -8.76 -10.36 -20.62
N GLN A 93 -7.44 -10.46 -20.43
CA GLN A 93 -6.60 -11.40 -21.18
C GLN A 93 -7.02 -12.85 -20.93
N GLN A 94 -7.33 -13.20 -19.67
CA GLN A 94 -7.76 -14.54 -19.31
C GLN A 94 -9.13 -14.88 -19.93
N LEU A 95 -10.11 -13.97 -19.92
CA LEU A 95 -11.40 -14.17 -20.58
C LEU A 95 -11.25 -14.37 -22.10
N ASN A 96 -10.44 -13.53 -22.74
CA ASN A 96 -10.16 -13.66 -24.18
C ASN A 96 -9.53 -15.03 -24.51
N SER A 97 -8.61 -15.53 -23.67
CA SER A 97 -8.00 -16.85 -23.85
C SER A 97 -8.98 -18.02 -23.74
N LEU A 98 -10.15 -17.78 -23.14
CA LEU A 98 -11.26 -18.73 -22.99
C LEU A 98 -12.39 -18.46 -24.00
N GLU A 99 -12.18 -17.56 -24.97
CA GLU A 99 -13.20 -17.13 -25.93
C GLU A 99 -14.46 -16.58 -25.23
N ARG A 100 -14.27 -15.83 -24.14
CA ARG A 100 -15.33 -15.18 -23.36
C ARG A 100 -15.20 -13.66 -23.46
N GLU A 101 -16.33 -12.98 -23.58
CA GLU A 101 -16.40 -11.52 -23.51
C GLU A 101 -16.70 -11.06 -22.07
N LEU A 102 -16.24 -9.86 -21.72
CA LEU A 102 -16.50 -9.23 -20.43
C LEU A 102 -17.74 -8.35 -20.53
N ASP A 103 -18.85 -8.77 -19.92
CA ASP A 103 -20.09 -7.97 -19.91
C ASP A 103 -20.09 -6.87 -18.83
N MET A 104 -19.56 -7.19 -17.64
CA MET A 104 -19.60 -6.29 -16.48
C MET A 104 -18.44 -6.56 -15.51
N PHE A 105 -17.91 -5.50 -14.92
CA PHE A 105 -16.84 -5.57 -13.93
C PHE A 105 -17.24 -4.79 -12.67
N PHE A 106 -17.12 -5.44 -11.51
CA PHE A 106 -17.36 -4.82 -10.21
C PHE A 106 -16.04 -4.71 -9.46
N ALA A 107 -15.68 -3.50 -9.05
CA ALA A 107 -14.50 -3.22 -8.25
C ALA A 107 -14.91 -2.67 -6.87
N VAL A 108 -14.16 -3.05 -5.85
CA VAL A 108 -14.31 -2.45 -4.52
C VAL A 108 -13.75 -1.04 -4.56
N VAL A 109 -14.55 -0.05 -4.17
CA VAL A 109 -14.11 1.33 -3.96
C VAL A 109 -14.09 1.56 -2.46
N ALA A 110 -12.93 1.97 -1.93
CA ALA A 110 -12.80 2.42 -0.55
C ALA A 110 -12.77 3.94 -0.52
N GLU A 111 -13.47 4.55 0.43
CA GLU A 111 -13.30 5.97 0.72
C GLU A 111 -12.00 6.19 1.47
N ALA A 112 -11.30 7.24 1.07
CA ALA A 112 -10.15 7.76 1.76
C ALA A 112 -10.63 8.63 2.92
N ASP A 113 -10.68 8.06 4.13
CA ASP A 113 -10.79 8.85 5.37
C ASP A 113 -9.52 9.68 5.59
#